data_AF-A0A3G1PVI0-F1
#
_entry.id   AF-A0A3G1PVI0-F1
#
_cell.length_a   1.000
_cell.length_b   1.000
_cell.length_c   1.000
_cell.angle_alpha   90.00
_cell.angle_beta   90.00
_cell.angle_gamma   90.00
#
_symmetry.space_group_name_H-M   'P 1'
#
loop_
_entity.id
_entity.type
_entity.pdbx_description
1 polymer ?
#
loop_
_entity_poly.entity_id
_entity_poly.type
_entity_poly.pdbx_seq_one_letter_code
_entity_poly.pdbx_strand_id
1 'polypeptide(L)'
;HGIGLGMQSNIAAETAALISEITGVERVAFSNTGTEAVMAGVRIARSRTKRQKIVLFSGSYHGTFDGILARVGEEPGTAQPLSLGTPLGMVEDVIVL
;
A
#
# COMPACT_ATOMS: atom_id res chain seq x y z
N HIS A 1 8.15 8.02 31.74
CA HIS A 1 8.57 6.97 30.80
C HIS A 1 8.71 7.58 29.41
N GLY A 2 9.82 7.32 28.71
CA GLY A 2 10.03 7.75 27.32
C GLY A 2 9.83 6.58 26.36
N ILE A 3 9.70 6.88 25.06
CA ILE A 3 9.67 5.90 23.99
C ILE A 3 11.03 5.94 23.29
N GLY A 4 11.67 4.77 23.12
CA GLY A 4 12.89 4.68 22.33
C GLY A 4 12.60 4.92 20.86
N LEU A 5 13.30 5.87 20.25
CA LEU A 5 13.22 6.18 18.82
C LEU A 5 14.51 5.72 18.12
N GLY A 6 14.39 5.22 16.90
CA GLY A 6 15.53 4.89 16.03
C GLY A 6 16.13 3.49 16.20
N MET A 7 16.40 3.06 17.44
CA MET A 7 16.91 1.70 17.69
C MET A 7 15.80 0.64 17.55
N GLN A 8 16.16 -0.56 17.10
CA GLN A 8 15.21 -1.67 17.05
C GLN A 8 14.67 -1.96 18.46
N SER A 9 13.34 -2.01 18.55
CA SER A 9 12.67 -2.32 19.80
C SER A 9 12.81 -3.80 20.12
N ASN A 10 13.04 -4.11 21.40
CA ASN A 10 13.11 -5.48 21.91
C ASN A 10 11.78 -6.24 21.73
N ILE A 11 10.64 -5.54 21.63
CA ILE A 11 9.32 -6.16 21.44
C ILE A 11 8.95 -6.41 19.98
N ALA A 12 9.71 -5.89 19.01
CA ALA A 12 9.35 -5.99 17.60
C ALA A 12 9.37 -7.44 17.08
N ALA A 13 10.35 -8.24 17.51
CA ALA A 13 10.47 -9.64 17.10
C ALA A 13 9.34 -10.51 17.68
N GLU A 14 9.00 -10.32 18.96
CA GLU A 14 7.89 -11.01 19.62
C GLU A 14 6.55 -10.64 18.96
N THR A 15 6.33 -9.34 18.72
CA THR A 15 5.12 -8.85 18.04
C THR A 15 5.00 -9.44 16.63
N ALA A 16 6.10 -9.51 15.88
CA ALA A 16 6.12 -10.12 14.56
C ALA A 16 5.77 -11.61 14.60
N ALA A 17 6.29 -12.35 15.58
CA ALA A 17 5.99 -13.77 15.76
C ALA A 17 4.50 -14.01 16.03
N LEU A 18 3.88 -13.22 16.90
CA LEU A 18 2.44 -13.30 17.19
C LEU A 18 1.58 -12.99 15.97
N ILE A 19 1.95 -11.97 15.17
CA ILE A 19 1.25 -11.66 13.92
C ILE A 19 1.38 -12.82 12.94
N SER A 20 2.59 -13.37 12.77
CA SER A 20 2.84 -14.54 11.93
C SER A 20 2.03 -15.76 12.36
N GLU A 21 1.90 -16.02 13.66
CA GLU A 21 1.09 -17.13 14.20
C GLU A 21 -0.39 -16.98 13.84
N ILE A 22 -0.97 -15.78 14.01
CA ILE A 22 -2.40 -15.55 13.78
C ILE A 22 -2.75 -15.48 12.28
N THR A 23 -1.82 -14.98 11.45
CA THR A 23 -2.08 -14.72 10.02
C THR A 23 -1.50 -15.77 9.09
N GLY A 24 -0.59 -16.62 9.57
CA GLY A 24 0.13 -17.61 8.76
C GLY A 24 1.19 -17.02 7.83
N VAL A 25 1.55 -15.73 7.96
CA VAL A 25 2.57 -15.11 7.10
C VAL A 25 3.99 -15.42 7.58
N GLU A 26 4.91 -15.66 6.65
CA GLU A 26 6.31 -16.01 6.98
C GLU A 26 7.11 -14.83 7.55
N ARG A 27 6.78 -13.59 7.16
CA ARG A 27 7.54 -12.39 7.51
C ARG A 27 6.61 -11.21 7.75
N VAL A 28 6.97 -10.38 8.73
CA VAL A 28 6.22 -9.17 9.11
C VAL A 28 7.15 -7.96 9.05
N ALA A 29 6.62 -6.84 8.55
CA ALA A 29 7.24 -5.53 8.61
C ALA A 29 6.26 -4.53 9.23
N PHE A 30 6.79 -3.52 9.90
CA PHE A 30 5.98 -2.52 10.60
C PHE A 30 5.99 -1.18 9.85
N SER A 31 4.85 -0.51 9.84
CA SER A 31 4.67 0.86 9.35
C SER A 31 3.94 1.69 10.41
N ASN A 32 3.98 3.00 10.27
CA ASN A 32 3.29 3.92 11.18
C ASN A 32 1.80 4.02 10.86
N THR A 33 1.43 3.80 9.59
CA THR A 33 0.04 3.89 9.11
C THR A 33 -0.31 2.78 8.12
N GLY A 34 -1.61 2.58 7.90
CA GLY A 34 -2.12 1.70 6.84
C GLY A 34 -1.73 2.17 5.43
N THR A 35 -1.71 3.49 5.17
CA THR A 35 -1.25 4.07 3.89
C THR A 35 0.19 3.64 3.59
N GLU A 36 1.09 3.74 4.58
CA GLU A 36 2.48 3.30 4.42
C GLU A 36 2.59 1.80 4.17
N ALA A 37 1.76 0.98 4.85
CA ALA A 37 1.72 -0.46 4.61
C ALA A 37 1.33 -0.78 3.17
N VAL A 38 0.30 -0.11 2.62
CA VAL A 38 -0.13 -0.27 1.23
C VAL A 38 0.94 0.21 0.25
N MET A 39 1.57 1.36 0.50
CA MET A 39 2.67 1.87 -0.32
C MET A 39 3.84 0.87 -0.40
N ALA A 40 4.23 0.30 0.74
CA ALA A 40 5.26 -0.73 0.80
C ALA A 40 4.82 -2.01 0.08
N GLY A 41 3.58 -2.46 0.29
CA GLY A 41 3.01 -3.65 -0.36
C GLY A 41 3.01 -3.55 -1.88
N VAL A 42 2.51 -2.43 -2.43
CA VAL A 42 2.53 -2.15 -3.88
C VAL A 42 3.96 -2.16 -4.41
N ARG A 43 4.90 -1.50 -3.70
CA ARG A 43 6.31 -1.46 -4.09
C ARG A 43 6.93 -2.86 -4.12
N ILE A 44 6.71 -3.67 -3.09
CA ILE A 44 7.20 -5.05 -3.00
C ILE A 44 6.62 -5.90 -4.15
N ALA A 45 5.32 -5.79 -4.42
CA ALA A 45 4.67 -6.51 -5.50
C ALA A 45 5.28 -6.16 -6.87
N ARG A 46 5.47 -4.86 -7.15
CA ARG A 46 6.15 -4.39 -8.38
C ARG A 46 7.60 -4.87 -8.44
N SER A 47 8.37 -4.75 -7.36
CA SER A 47 9.76 -5.21 -7.29
C SER A 47 9.91 -6.71 -7.53
N ARG A 48 8.98 -7.51 -7.02
CA ARG A 48 8.99 -8.99 -7.16
C ARG A 48 8.55 -9.45 -8.54
N THR A 49 7.48 -8.85 -9.08
CA THR A 49 6.85 -9.30 -10.33
C THR A 49 7.40 -8.62 -11.58
N LYS A 50 8.10 -7.49 -11.43
CA LYS A 50 8.56 -6.62 -12.52
C LYS A 50 7.43 -6.05 -13.39
N ARG A 51 6.20 -6.03 -12.87
CA ARG A 51 5.02 -5.44 -13.52
C ARG A 51 4.75 -4.07 -12.94
N GLN A 52 4.29 -3.14 -13.77
CA GLN A 52 3.90 -1.80 -13.34
C GLN A 52 2.45 -1.75 -12.87
N LYS A 53 1.56 -2.38 -13.64
CA LYS A 53 0.12 -2.27 -13.43
C LYS A 53 -0.34 -2.87 -12.10
N ILE A 54 -1.25 -2.17 -11.42
CA ILE A 54 -1.99 -2.66 -10.26
C ILE A 54 -3.50 -2.58 -10.53
N VAL A 55 -4.26 -3.42 -9.82
CA VAL A 55 -5.72 -3.46 -9.94
C VAL A 55 -6.33 -3.02 -8.62
N LEU A 56 -7.30 -2.11 -8.70
CA LEU A 56 -8.16 -1.70 -7.60
C LEU A 56 -9.61 -2.06 -7.94
N PHE A 57 -10.43 -2.31 -6.92
CA PHE A 57 -11.87 -2.48 -7.10
C PHE A 57 -12.59 -1.19 -6.73
N SER A 58 -13.53 -0.78 -7.57
CA SER A 58 -14.33 0.43 -7.37
C SER A 58 -14.98 0.44 -5.98
N GLY A 59 -14.87 1.57 -5.28
CA GLY A 59 -15.36 1.75 -3.91
C GLY A 59 -14.44 1.23 -2.81
N SER A 60 -13.33 0.55 -3.14
CA SER A 60 -12.34 0.14 -2.13
C SER A 60 -11.54 1.33 -1.61
N TYR A 61 -11.19 1.30 -0.32
CA TYR A 61 -10.35 2.30 0.31
C TYR A 61 -9.06 1.66 0.83
N HIS A 62 -7.92 2.19 0.38
CA HIS A 62 -6.59 1.68 0.73
C HIS A 62 -5.65 2.77 1.28
N GLY A 63 -6.22 3.84 1.82
CA GLY A 63 -5.48 4.99 2.34
C GLY A 63 -5.43 6.15 1.35
N THR A 64 -4.42 7.01 1.51
CA THR A 64 -4.33 8.31 0.83
C THR A 64 -3.07 8.49 0.00
N PHE A 65 -2.45 7.38 -0.42
CA PHE A 65 -1.33 7.43 -1.35
C PHE A 65 -1.85 7.77 -2.76
N ASP A 66 -1.33 8.83 -3.37
CA ASP A 66 -1.78 9.30 -4.69
C ASP A 66 -1.84 8.19 -5.76
N GLY A 67 -0.90 7.24 -5.76
CA GLY A 67 -0.87 6.15 -6.74
C GLY A 67 -1.92 5.05 -6.55
N ILE A 68 -2.83 5.20 -5.58
CA ILE A 68 -4.04 4.37 -5.44
C ILE A 68 -5.32 5.20 -5.33
N LEU A 69 -5.22 6.53 -5.33
CA LEU A 69 -6.38 7.43 -5.27
C LEU A 69 -6.95 7.61 -6.69
N ALA A 70 -7.51 6.53 -7.21
CA ALA A 70 -8.00 6.43 -8.57
C ALA A 70 -9.50 6.06 -8.62
N ARG A 71 -10.16 6.52 -9.67
CA ARG A 71 -11.52 6.11 -10.07
C ARG A 71 -11.50 5.64 -11.52
N VAL A 72 -12.58 4.97 -11.93
CA VAL A 72 -12.79 4.57 -13.34
C VAL A 72 -12.69 5.82 -14.22
N GLY A 73 -11.87 5.75 -15.26
CA GLY A 73 -11.72 6.82 -16.25
C GLY A 73 -12.87 6.84 -17.26
N GLU A 74 -12.85 7.86 -18.12
CA GLU A 74 -13.86 8.02 -19.18
C GLU A 74 -13.78 6.93 -20.25
N GLU A 75 -12.57 6.43 -20.52
CA GLU A 75 -12.34 5.35 -21.48
C GLU A 75 -12.23 3.99 -20.76
N PRO A 76 -12.78 2.91 -21.35
CA PRO A 76 -12.66 1.57 -20.78
C PRO A 76 -11.21 1.16 -20.51
N GLY A 77 -10.91 0.76 -19.27
CA GLY A 77 -9.58 0.32 -18.86
C GLY A 77 -8.61 1.45 -18.50
N THR A 78 -9.07 2.71 -18.46
CA THR A 78 -8.30 3.85 -17.95
C THR A 78 -8.70 4.21 -16.52
N ALA A 79 -7.82 4.91 -15.81
CA ALA A 79 -8.05 5.45 -14.48
C ALA A 79 -7.92 6.98 -14.49
N GLN A 80 -8.71 7.65 -13.67
CA GLN A 80 -8.58 9.09 -13.39
C GLN A 80 -8.28 9.30 -11.89
N PRO A 81 -7.52 10.36 -11.53
CA PRO A 81 -7.33 10.70 -10.13
C PRO A 81 -8.65 11.02 -9.43
N LEU A 82 -8.77 10.65 -8.17
CA LEU A 82 -9.94 10.93 -7.35
C LEU A 82 -9.99 12.40 -6.88
N SER A 83 -8.84 13.07 -6.84
CA SER A 83 -8.68 14.46 -6.39
C SER A 83 -8.04 15.32 -7.49
N LEU A 84 -8.48 16.58 -7.61
CA LEU A 84 -7.90 17.56 -8.53
C LEU A 84 -6.43 17.89 -8.20
N GLY A 85 -6.00 17.64 -6.97
CA GLY A 85 -4.61 17.86 -6.54
C GLY A 85 -3.63 16.74 -6.92
N THR A 86 -4.14 15.61 -7.42
CA THR A 86 -3.32 14.44 -7.76
C THR A 86 -3.00 14.45 -9.26
N PRO A 87 -1.71 14.47 -9.67
CA PRO A 87 -1.33 14.43 -11.08
C PRO A 87 -1.84 13.17 -11.79
N LEU A 88 -2.25 13.29 -13.05
CA LEU A 88 -2.71 12.14 -13.86
C LEU A 88 -1.68 11.00 -13.90
N GLY A 89 -0.40 11.35 -14.03
CA GLY A 89 0.72 10.40 -14.03
C GLY A 89 0.82 9.52 -12.79
N MET A 90 0.20 9.89 -11.67
CA MET A 90 0.20 9.07 -10.46
C MET A 90 -0.65 7.81 -10.60
N VAL A 91 -1.66 7.81 -11.48
CA VAL A 91 -2.62 6.70 -11.62
C VAL A 91 -2.56 6.01 -12.98
N GLU A 92 -1.59 6.34 -13.83
CA GLU A 92 -1.42 5.76 -15.18
C GLU A 92 -1.22 4.23 -15.17
N ASP A 93 -0.67 3.69 -14.09
CA ASP A 93 -0.45 2.26 -13.91
C ASP A 93 -1.56 1.58 -13.08
N VAL A 94 -2.69 2.26 -12.86
CA VAL A 94 -3.83 1.73 -12.12
C VAL A 94 -4.94 1.29 -13.08
N ILE A 95 -5.47 0.09 -12.86
CA ILE A 95 -6.73 -0.39 -13.45
C ILE A 95 -7.78 -0.40 -12.34
N VAL A 96 -8.94 0.18 -12.59
CA VAL A 96 -10.09 0.11 -11.68
C VAL A 96 -11.14 -0.83 -12.28
N LEU A 97 -11.48 -1.89 -11.54
CA LEU A 97 -12.52 -2.87 -11.87
C LEU A 97 -13.84 -2.58 -11.16
#